data_AF-A0A1V0P1X1-F1
#
_entry.id   AF-A0A1V0P1X1-F1
#
_cell.length_a   1.000
_cell.length_b   1.000
_cell.length_c   1.000
_cell.angle_alpha   90.00
_cell.angle_beta   90.00
_cell.angle_gamma   90.00
#
_symmetry.space_group_name_H-M   'P 1'
#
loop_
_entity.id
_entity.type
_entity.pdbx_description
1 polymer ?
#
loop_
_entity_poly.entity_id
_entity_poly.type
_entity_poly.pdbx_seq_one_letter_code
_entity_poly.pdbx_strand_id
1 'polypeptide(L)'
;MEEKELERRKIVAENIRKLIKEKGITQKQLAKEIGMSQNIITEYVKLRSFPPGGVLQKIADYFGVKKSDIDTTWKKDVNSDNTPIIEKTIDTMKQLEEQRQKIVLETAKSQLKDQGKETAKVISLENKKNQQTIDLAELVDDSKIDWDKWVSFEGKPLTDEAKEEMKRVLGKRLENKDK
;
A
#
# COMPACT_ATOMS: atom_id res chain seq x y z
N MET A 1 5.48 17.94 2.90
CA MET A 1 6.60 17.27 2.19
C MET A 1 7.95 17.80 2.64
N GLU A 2 8.10 19.11 2.81
CA GLU A 2 9.35 19.79 3.20
C GLU A 2 9.91 19.36 4.58
N GLU A 3 9.05 19.08 5.56
CA GLU A 3 9.46 18.65 6.90
C GLU A 3 10.15 17.28 6.92
N LYS A 4 9.61 16.30 6.17
CA LYS A 4 10.20 14.96 6.07
C LYS A 4 11.57 14.99 5.40
N GLU A 5 11.74 15.86 4.40
CA GLU A 5 13.01 16.03 3.71
C GLU A 5 14.04 16.72 4.62
N LEU A 6 13.64 17.75 5.36
CA LEU A 6 14.50 18.42 6.32
C LEU A 6 14.98 17.45 7.42
N GLU A 7 14.08 16.61 7.91
CA GLU A 7 14.39 15.60 8.92
C GLU A 7 15.39 14.56 8.39
N ARG A 8 15.21 14.11 7.14
CA ARG A 8 16.17 13.23 6.47
C ARG A 8 17.56 13.86 6.34
N ARG A 9 17.62 15.15 5.96
CA ARG A 9 18.89 15.89 5.88
C ARG A 9 19.56 16.02 7.24
N LYS A 10 18.81 16.28 8.31
CA LYS A 10 19.33 16.35 9.69
C LYS A 10 20.01 15.06 10.09
N ILE A 11 19.33 13.94 9.92
CA ILE A 11 19.84 12.60 10.23
C ILE A 11 21.16 12.34 9.49
N VAL A 12 21.17 12.54 8.17
CA VAL A 12 22.37 12.29 7.37
C VAL A 12 23.53 13.20 7.77
N ALA A 13 23.28 14.49 7.99
CA ALA A 13 24.30 15.42 8.40
C ALA A 13 24.88 15.12 9.79
N GLU A 14 24.06 14.66 10.73
CA GLU A 14 24.48 14.25 12.06
C GLU A 14 25.36 12.98 12.02
N ASN A 15 24.94 11.98 11.25
CA ASN A 15 25.72 10.76 11.06
C ASN A 15 27.08 11.05 10.38
N ILE A 16 27.11 11.92 9.37
CA ILE A 16 28.37 12.35 8.74
C ILE A 16 29.27 13.06 9.77
N ARG A 17 28.74 13.96 10.61
CA ARG A 17 29.53 14.62 11.67
C ARG A 17 30.09 13.60 12.66
N LYS A 18 29.27 12.63 13.06
CA LYS A 18 29.65 11.58 13.99
C LYS A 18 30.83 10.76 13.43
N LEU A 19 30.73 10.30 12.19
CA LEU A 19 31.79 9.54 11.53
C LEU A 19 33.10 10.33 11.41
N ILE A 20 33.02 11.62 11.05
CA ILE A 20 34.18 12.52 11.00
C ILE A 20 34.85 12.65 12.37
N LYS A 21 34.05 12.80 13.44
CA LYS A 21 34.53 12.90 14.82
C LYS A 21 35.16 11.59 15.31
N GLU A 22 34.53 10.45 15.04
CA GLU A 22 35.00 9.13 15.43
C GLU A 22 36.33 8.76 14.76
N LYS A 23 36.48 9.10 13.48
CA LYS A 23 37.74 8.90 12.74
C LYS A 23 38.80 9.97 13.04
N GLY A 24 38.45 11.03 13.77
CA GLY A 24 39.37 12.11 14.14
C GLY A 24 39.86 12.97 12.97
N ILE A 25 39.06 13.10 11.91
CA ILE A 25 39.44 13.85 10.69
C ILE A 25 38.68 15.16 10.57
N THR A 26 39.07 15.98 9.60
CA THR A 26 38.36 17.22 9.23
C THR A 26 37.48 17.01 8.00
N GLN A 27 36.48 17.88 7.80
CA GLN A 27 35.66 17.89 6.59
C GLN A 27 36.50 18.10 5.31
N LYS A 28 37.59 18.87 5.41
CA LYS A 28 38.54 19.09 4.30
C LYS A 28 39.27 17.81 3.92
N GLN A 29 39.71 17.02 4.90
CA GLN A 29 40.33 15.72 4.66
C GLN A 29 39.32 14.76 4.03
N LEU A 30 38.12 14.62 4.60
CA LEU A 30 37.07 13.78 4.00
C LEU A 30 36.81 14.15 2.54
N ALA A 31 36.65 15.46 2.25
CA ALA A 31 36.44 15.94 0.89
C ALA A 31 37.56 15.52 -0.06
N LYS A 32 38.82 15.67 0.36
CA LYS A 32 39.99 15.28 -0.42
C LYS A 32 39.99 13.78 -0.73
N GLU A 33 39.72 12.95 0.27
CA GLU A 33 39.75 11.49 0.14
C GLU A 33 38.66 10.96 -0.80
N ILE A 34 37.47 11.57 -0.79
CA ILE A 34 36.38 11.18 -1.68
C ILE A 34 36.38 11.91 -3.04
N GLY A 35 37.41 12.72 -3.30
CA GLY A 35 37.60 13.46 -4.55
C GLY A 35 36.60 14.59 -4.77
N MET A 36 36.29 15.36 -3.71
CA MET A 36 35.32 16.45 -3.71
C MET A 36 35.88 17.73 -3.08
N SER A 37 35.21 18.86 -3.31
CA SER A 37 35.55 20.11 -2.64
C SER A 37 35.00 20.16 -1.21
N GLN A 38 35.73 20.81 -0.30
CA GLN A 38 35.29 21.01 1.09
C GLN A 38 33.92 21.70 1.17
N ASN A 39 33.66 22.64 0.25
CA ASN A 39 32.40 23.40 0.25
C ASN A 39 31.20 22.46 0.16
N ILE A 40 31.27 21.43 -0.69
CA ILE A 40 30.17 20.48 -0.88
C ILE A 40 29.89 19.68 0.41
N ILE A 41 30.93 19.22 1.12
CA ILE A 41 30.77 18.54 2.41
C ILE A 41 30.15 19.48 3.45
N THR A 42 30.55 20.75 3.43
CA THR A 42 30.01 21.77 4.33
C THR A 42 28.52 22.00 4.09
N GLU A 43 28.08 22.02 2.83
CA GLU A 43 26.67 22.16 2.45
C GLU A 43 25.81 21.01 2.99
N TYR A 44 26.30 19.77 2.93
CA TYR A 44 25.61 18.61 3.50
C TYR A 44 25.51 18.71 5.02
N VAL A 45 26.64 19.02 5.69
CA VAL A 45 26.68 19.16 7.14
C VAL A 45 25.76 20.31 7.61
N LYS A 46 25.68 21.41 6.85
CA LYS A 46 24.80 22.57 7.15
C LYS A 46 23.35 22.41 6.68
N LEU A 47 22.93 21.22 6.25
CA LEU A 47 21.54 20.90 5.83
C LEU A 47 21.06 21.65 4.57
N ARG A 48 21.96 22.35 3.87
CA ARG A 48 21.63 23.14 2.69
C ARG A 48 21.33 22.26 1.48
N SER A 49 21.99 21.10 1.40
CA SER A 49 21.75 20.09 0.36
C SER A 49 21.86 18.67 0.92
N PHE A 50 21.35 17.70 0.15
CA PHE A 50 21.44 16.28 0.47
C PHE A 50 22.51 15.61 -0.41
N PRO A 51 23.38 14.73 0.15
CA PRO A 51 24.38 14.02 -0.65
C PRO A 51 23.70 13.04 -1.63
N PRO A 52 23.95 13.16 -2.95
CA PRO A 52 23.43 12.20 -3.92
C PRO A 52 23.88 10.77 -3.59
N GLY A 53 23.13 9.76 -4.05
CA GLY A 53 23.40 8.35 -3.71
C GLY A 53 24.82 7.87 -4.04
N GLY A 54 25.45 8.40 -5.09
CA GLY A 54 26.85 8.12 -5.42
C GLY A 54 27.84 8.74 -4.43
N VAL A 55 27.58 9.96 -3.96
CA VAL A 55 28.38 10.63 -2.93
C VAL A 55 28.23 9.91 -1.60
N LEU A 56 27.01 9.51 -1.25
CA LEU A 56 26.73 8.75 -0.05
C LEU A 56 27.49 7.40 -0.05
N GLN A 57 27.62 6.74 -1.21
CA GLN A 57 28.45 5.53 -1.34
C GLN A 57 29.91 5.82 -1.03
N LYS A 58 30.49 6.87 -1.63
CA LYS A 58 31.90 7.22 -1.40
C LYS A 58 32.20 7.51 0.08
N ILE A 59 31.28 8.20 0.75
CA ILE A 59 31.38 8.45 2.20
C ILE A 59 31.34 7.12 2.96
N ALA A 60 30.39 6.25 2.63
CA ALA A 60 30.25 4.93 3.25
C ALA A 60 31.52 4.08 3.07
N ASP A 61 32.05 4.01 1.85
CA ASP A 61 33.28 3.28 1.50
C ASP A 61 34.49 3.80 2.28
N TYR A 62 34.63 5.13 2.37
CA TYR A 62 35.73 5.75 3.11
C TYR A 62 35.70 5.45 4.61
N PHE A 63 34.51 5.36 5.21
CA PHE A 63 34.34 5.03 6.63
C PHE A 63 34.19 3.53 6.89
N GLY A 64 34.09 2.69 5.86
CA GLY A 64 33.87 1.25 6.00
C GLY A 64 32.49 0.89 6.58
N VAL A 65 31.48 1.75 6.38
CA VAL A 65 30.10 1.57 6.89
C VAL A 65 29.14 1.33 5.74
N LYS A 66 27.89 0.94 6.02
CA LYS A 66 26.86 0.82 4.98
C LYS A 66 26.20 2.18 4.74
N LYS A 67 25.68 2.40 3.52
CA LYS A 67 24.84 3.57 3.20
C LYS A 67 23.70 3.79 4.20
N SER A 68 23.09 2.70 4.67
CA SER A 68 21.99 2.71 5.63
C SER A 68 22.41 3.08 7.06
N ASP A 69 23.71 3.11 7.36
CA ASP A 69 24.24 3.63 8.62
C ASP A 69 24.39 5.16 8.58
N ILE A 70 24.47 5.74 7.37
CA ILE A 70 24.51 7.19 7.16
C ILE A 70 23.10 7.73 6.93
N ASP A 71 22.35 7.14 6.00
CA ASP A 71 20.94 7.47 5.75
C ASP A 71 20.03 6.43 6.40
N THR A 72 19.66 6.70 7.65
CA THR A 72 18.76 5.83 8.41
C THR A 72 17.29 6.07 8.08
N THR A 73 16.95 6.93 7.12
CA THR A 73 15.54 7.12 6.73
C THR A 73 14.96 5.91 6.02
N TRP A 74 15.79 5.11 5.34
CA TRP A 74 15.40 3.77 4.90
C TRP A 74 15.25 2.76 6.05
N LYS A 75 15.94 2.97 7.19
CA LYS A 75 15.75 2.13 8.38
C LYS A 75 14.47 2.48 9.15
N LYS A 76 13.83 3.64 8.91
CA LYS A 76 12.54 3.96 9.53
C LYS A 76 11.41 3.05 9.02
N ASP A 77 11.54 2.48 7.82
CA ASP A 77 10.59 1.47 7.34
C ASP A 77 10.90 0.06 7.87
N VAL A 78 12.08 -0.15 8.49
CA VAL A 78 12.44 -1.41 9.18
C VAL A 78 12.12 -1.35 10.68
N ASN A 79 11.67 -0.19 11.19
CA ASN A 79 11.00 -0.04 12.48
C ASN A 79 9.50 0.29 12.31
N SER A 80 8.91 -0.07 11.16
CA SER A 80 7.44 -0.10 11.01
C SER A 80 6.78 -1.15 11.92
N ASP A 81 7.58 -1.99 12.58
CA ASP A 81 7.11 -3.04 13.49
C ASP A 81 6.99 -2.57 14.95
N ASN A 82 7.47 -1.39 15.33
CA ASN A 82 7.23 -0.87 16.68
C ASN A 82 5.92 -0.07 16.72
N THR A 83 4.82 -0.74 16.41
CA THR A 83 3.54 -0.25 16.89
C THR A 83 3.58 -0.25 18.43
N PRO A 84 2.96 0.72 19.12
CA PRO A 84 2.84 0.69 20.59
C PRO A 84 2.26 -0.64 21.13
N ILE A 85 1.56 -1.39 20.27
CA ILE A 85 1.01 -2.71 20.54
C ILE A 85 2.11 -3.78 20.58
N ILE A 86 3.08 -3.76 19.66
CA ILE A 86 4.17 -4.73 19.61
C ILE A 86 5.09 -4.59 20.83
N GLU A 87 5.41 -3.35 21.22
CA GLU A 87 6.20 -3.09 22.44
C GLU A 87 5.49 -3.64 23.70
N LYS A 88 4.21 -3.33 23.87
CA LYS A 88 3.39 -3.88 24.98
C LYS A 88 3.28 -5.40 24.94
N THR A 89 3.24 -5.98 23.75
CA THR A 89 3.17 -7.44 23.56
C THR A 89 4.48 -8.10 24.01
N ILE A 90 5.63 -7.52 23.67
CA ILE A 90 6.94 -8.01 24.09
C ILE A 90 7.08 -7.94 25.63
N ASP A 91 6.66 -6.83 26.23
CA ASP A 91 6.75 -6.64 27.68
C ASP A 91 5.82 -7.59 28.44
N THR A 92 4.64 -7.88 27.89
CA THR A 92 3.73 -8.88 28.46
C THR A 92 4.28 -10.30 28.30
N MET A 93 4.84 -10.63 27.13
CA MET A 93 5.41 -11.95 26.85
C MET A 93 6.58 -12.30 27.79
N LYS A 94 7.41 -11.31 28.15
CA LYS A 94 8.51 -11.49 29.11
C LYS A 94 8.02 -11.86 30.52
N GLN A 95 6.80 -11.47 30.88
CA GLN A 95 6.20 -11.74 32.20
C GLN A 95 5.46 -13.08 32.26
N LEU A 96 5.19 -13.71 31.12
CA LEU A 96 4.50 -15.00 31.05
C LEU A 96 5.45 -16.18 31.30
N GLU A 97 4.90 -17.27 31.84
CA GLU A 97 5.60 -18.55 31.95
C GLU A 97 5.80 -19.22 30.59
N GLU A 98 6.83 -20.06 30.47
CA GLU A 98 7.25 -20.70 29.21
C GLU A 98 6.12 -21.46 28.50
N GLN A 99 5.25 -22.15 29.25
CA GLN A 99 4.11 -22.88 28.69
C GLN A 99 3.10 -21.93 28.02
N ARG A 100 2.85 -20.77 28.62
CA ARG A 100 1.93 -19.75 28.08
C ARG A 100 2.55 -19.04 26.88
N GLN A 101 3.87 -18.80 26.91
CA GLN A 101 4.60 -18.24 25.78
C GLN A 101 4.48 -19.13 24.52
N LYS A 102 4.55 -20.45 24.68
CA LYS A 102 4.35 -21.41 23.58
C LYS A 102 2.96 -21.27 22.94
N ILE A 103 1.91 -21.12 23.76
CA ILE A 103 0.53 -20.93 23.27
C ILE A 103 0.42 -19.64 22.46
N VAL A 104 0.99 -18.54 22.96
CA VAL A 104 0.96 -17.25 22.23
C VAL A 104 1.69 -17.36 20.90
N LEU A 105 2.86 -18.03 20.87
CA LEU A 105 3.63 -18.24 19.66
C LEU A 105 2.85 -19.05 18.61
N GLU A 106 2.24 -20.16 19.01
CA GLU A 106 1.44 -20.99 18.10
C GLU A 106 0.20 -20.25 17.59
N THR A 107 -0.46 -19.48 18.46
CA THR A 107 -1.59 -18.63 18.09
C THR A 107 -1.17 -17.58 17.06
N ALA A 108 -0.06 -16.88 17.30
CA ALA A 108 0.47 -15.87 16.38
C ALA A 108 0.82 -16.46 15.01
N LYS A 109 1.43 -17.65 14.96
CA LYS A 109 1.71 -18.37 13.71
C LYS A 109 0.42 -18.73 12.96
N SER A 110 -0.62 -19.17 13.66
CA SER A 110 -1.92 -19.48 13.04
C SER A 110 -2.55 -18.24 12.41
N GLN A 111 -2.59 -17.12 13.15
CA GLN A 111 -3.14 -15.85 12.65
C GLN A 111 -2.41 -15.36 11.40
N LEU A 112 -1.08 -15.47 11.37
CA LEU A 112 -0.28 -15.10 10.19
C LEU A 112 -0.64 -15.97 8.97
N LYS A 113 -0.85 -17.27 9.19
CA LYS A 113 -1.24 -18.20 8.12
C LYS A 113 -2.64 -17.87 7.59
N ASP A 114 -3.58 -17.50 8.45
CA ASP A 114 -4.95 -17.19 8.05
C ASP A 114 -5.03 -15.85 7.30
N GLN A 115 -4.25 -14.85 7.70
CA GLN A 115 -4.09 -13.59 6.95
C GLN A 115 -3.62 -13.85 5.50
N GLY A 116 -2.68 -14.78 5.30
CA GLY A 116 -2.22 -15.21 3.97
C GLY A 116 -3.30 -15.88 3.11
N LYS A 117 -4.26 -16.58 3.72
CA LYS A 117 -5.38 -17.21 2.99
C LYS A 117 -6.48 -16.22 2.64
N GLU A 118 -6.76 -15.26 3.53
CA GLU A 118 -7.76 -14.22 3.30
C GLU A 118 -7.33 -13.28 2.17
N THR A 119 -6.07 -12.86 2.17
CA THR A 119 -5.49 -12.08 1.08
C THR A 119 -5.56 -12.81 -0.27
N ALA A 120 -5.28 -14.11 -0.31
CA ALA A 120 -5.44 -14.93 -1.52
C ALA A 120 -6.90 -15.02 -2.01
N LYS A 121 -7.88 -15.08 -1.09
CA LYS A 121 -9.31 -15.06 -1.44
C LYS A 121 -9.76 -13.70 -1.99
N VAL A 122 -9.30 -12.59 -1.42
CA VAL A 122 -9.63 -11.24 -1.90
C VAL A 122 -9.11 -11.00 -3.32
N ILE A 123 -7.88 -11.43 -3.62
CA ILE A 123 -7.30 -11.35 -4.98
C ILE A 123 -8.13 -12.16 -5.99
N SER A 124 -8.69 -13.30 -5.58
CA SER A 124 -9.60 -14.11 -6.43
C SER A 124 -10.94 -13.42 -6.73
N LEU A 125 -11.47 -12.63 -5.78
CA LEU A 125 -12.74 -11.90 -5.94
C LEU A 125 -12.59 -10.66 -6.83
N GLU A 126 -11.48 -9.94 -6.74
CA GLU A 126 -11.17 -8.79 -7.61
C GLU A 126 -10.99 -9.22 -9.07
N ASN A 127 -10.28 -10.33 -9.31
CA ASN A 127 -10.12 -10.88 -10.66
C ASN A 127 -11.46 -11.32 -11.29
N LYS A 128 -12.43 -11.80 -10.49
CA LYS A 128 -13.79 -12.13 -10.99
C LYS A 128 -14.63 -10.90 -11.32
N LYS A 129 -14.51 -9.80 -10.55
CA LYS A 129 -15.25 -8.56 -10.84
C LYS A 129 -14.79 -7.88 -12.13
N ASN A 130 -13.50 -7.99 -12.47
CA ASN A 130 -12.97 -7.41 -13.71
C ASN A 130 -13.34 -8.16 -14.99
N GLN A 131 -13.95 -9.36 -14.91
CA GLN A 131 -14.28 -10.15 -16.09
C GLN A 131 -15.75 -10.12 -16.51
N GLN A 132 -16.67 -9.48 -15.79
CA GLN A 132 -18.09 -9.56 -16.14
C GLN A 132 -18.88 -8.30 -15.77
N THR A 133 -19.01 -7.37 -16.71
CA THR A 133 -20.34 -6.80 -16.96
C THR A 133 -21.12 -7.90 -17.66
N ILE A 134 -21.86 -8.70 -16.90
CA ILE A 134 -22.81 -9.65 -17.51
C ILE A 134 -23.88 -8.80 -18.17
N ASP A 135 -23.96 -8.82 -19.49
CA ASP A 135 -25.11 -8.27 -20.18
C ASP A 135 -26.29 -9.21 -19.90
N LEU A 136 -27.28 -8.75 -19.13
CA LEU A 136 -28.44 -9.58 -18.75
C LEU A 136 -29.21 -10.07 -19.99
N ALA A 137 -29.06 -9.40 -21.13
CA ALA A 137 -29.64 -9.81 -22.41
C ALA A 137 -29.06 -11.13 -22.95
N GLU A 138 -27.81 -11.49 -22.63
CA GLU A 138 -27.20 -12.74 -23.14
C GLU A 138 -27.60 -13.99 -22.34
N LEU A 139 -28.04 -13.83 -21.09
CA LEU A 139 -28.47 -14.94 -20.23
C LEU A 139 -29.95 -15.27 -20.36
N VAL A 140 -30.70 -14.41 -21.03
CA VAL A 140 -32.14 -14.53 -21.19
C VAL A 140 -32.41 -14.98 -22.63
N ASP A 141 -32.59 -16.29 -22.79
CA ASP A 141 -33.07 -16.88 -24.04
C ASP A 141 -34.54 -16.50 -24.22
N ASP A 142 -34.82 -15.45 -24.99
CA ASP A 142 -36.18 -14.97 -25.31
C ASP A 142 -37.11 -16.08 -25.81
N SER A 143 -36.55 -17.15 -26.41
CA SER A 143 -37.32 -18.29 -26.89
C SER A 143 -37.85 -19.22 -25.78
N LYS A 144 -37.28 -19.13 -24.56
CA LYS A 144 -37.73 -19.85 -23.36
C LYS A 144 -38.64 -19.03 -22.46
N ILE A 145 -38.83 -17.74 -22.76
CA ILE A 145 -39.72 -16.88 -21.99
C ILE A 145 -41.13 -17.02 -22.54
N ASP A 146 -42.00 -17.66 -21.76
CA ASP A 146 -43.43 -17.69 -22.03
C ASP A 146 -44.06 -16.38 -21.57
N TRP A 147 -43.99 -15.35 -22.43
CA TRP A 147 -44.53 -14.03 -22.16
C TRP A 147 -46.02 -14.03 -21.83
N ASP A 148 -46.76 -15.05 -22.27
CA ASP A 148 -48.20 -15.18 -22.03
C ASP A 148 -48.51 -15.60 -20.58
N LYS A 149 -47.57 -16.27 -19.91
CA LYS A 149 -47.68 -16.69 -18.51
C LYS A 149 -47.19 -15.63 -17.51
N TRP A 150 -46.26 -14.75 -17.93
CA TRP A 150 -45.58 -13.81 -17.02
C TRP A 150 -46.21 -12.41 -17.04
N VAL A 151 -46.86 -12.02 -18.13
CA VAL A 151 -47.62 -10.77 -18.21
C VAL A 151 -49.11 -11.08 -18.03
N SER A 152 -49.45 -11.47 -16.80
CA SER A 152 -50.84 -11.72 -16.39
C SER A 152 -51.30 -10.65 -15.40
N PHE A 153 -52.52 -10.16 -15.55
CA PHE A 153 -53.18 -9.32 -14.55
C PHE A 153 -54.28 -10.14 -13.89
N GLU A 154 -54.30 -10.19 -12.56
CA GLU A 154 -55.19 -11.05 -11.76
C GLU A 154 -55.10 -12.56 -12.07
N GLY A 155 -53.97 -13.03 -12.62
CA GLY A 155 -53.73 -14.44 -12.92
C GLY A 155 -54.37 -14.95 -14.21
N LYS A 156 -54.92 -14.05 -15.05
CA LYS A 156 -55.31 -14.36 -16.44
C LYS A 156 -54.29 -13.73 -17.41
N PRO A 157 -53.94 -14.42 -18.52
CA PRO A 157 -53.07 -13.83 -19.54
C PRO A 157 -53.71 -12.55 -20.07
N LEU A 158 -52.90 -11.51 -20.31
CA LEU A 158 -53.41 -10.27 -20.89
C LEU A 158 -54.05 -10.55 -22.27
N THR A 159 -55.18 -9.91 -22.55
CA THR A 159 -55.79 -9.98 -23.89
C THR A 159 -54.91 -9.27 -24.92
N ASP A 160 -54.99 -9.68 -26.17
CA ASP A 160 -54.18 -9.09 -27.26
C ASP A 160 -54.42 -7.58 -27.41
N GLU A 161 -55.64 -7.13 -27.13
CA GLU A 161 -56.02 -5.71 -27.12
C GLU A 161 -55.29 -4.93 -26.00
N ALA A 162 -55.19 -5.51 -24.79
CA ALA A 162 -54.48 -4.90 -23.67
C ALA A 162 -52.97 -4.86 -23.89
N LYS A 163 -52.41 -5.87 -24.58
CA LYS A 163 -50.99 -5.90 -24.97
C LYS A 163 -50.65 -4.78 -25.95
N GLU A 164 -51.49 -4.56 -26.96
CA GLU A 164 -51.29 -3.49 -27.95
C GLU A 164 -51.46 -2.09 -27.31
N GLU A 165 -52.40 -1.91 -26.37
CA GLU A 165 -52.50 -0.66 -25.62
C GLU A 165 -51.28 -0.39 -24.75
N MET A 166 -50.78 -1.40 -24.01
CA MET A 166 -49.55 -1.26 -23.23
C MET A 166 -48.36 -0.90 -24.12
N LYS A 167 -48.23 -1.54 -25.28
CA LYS A 167 -47.18 -1.24 -26.26
C LYS A 167 -47.28 0.19 -26.77
N ARG A 168 -48.49 0.69 -27.02
CA ARG A 168 -48.72 2.09 -27.43
C ARG A 168 -48.38 3.10 -26.33
N VAL A 169 -48.76 2.82 -25.09
CA VAL A 169 -48.52 3.71 -23.93
C VAL A 169 -47.04 3.72 -23.54
N LEU A 170 -46.39 2.55 -23.52
CA LEU A 170 -44.96 2.43 -23.18
C LEU A 170 -44.07 2.89 -24.34
N GLY A 171 -44.42 2.58 -25.58
CA GLY A 171 -43.70 3.04 -26.77
C GLY A 171 -43.62 4.56 -26.86
N LYS A 172 -44.74 5.26 -26.62
CA LYS A 172 -44.76 6.74 -26.52
C LYS A 172 -43.91 7.29 -25.36
N ARG A 173 -43.64 6.49 -24.33
CA ARG A 173 -42.82 6.87 -23.18
C ARG A 173 -41.33 6.72 -23.44
N LEU A 174 -40.93 5.81 -24.34
CA LEU A 174 -39.56 5.67 -24.80
C LEU A 174 -39.20 6.78 -25.80
N GLU A 175 -40.11 7.12 -26.73
CA GLU A 175 -39.90 8.18 -27.72
C GLU A 175 -39.77 9.60 -27.11
N ASN A 176 -40.40 9.84 -25.96
CA ASN A 176 -40.30 11.11 -25.24
C ASN A 176 -39.09 11.20 -24.29
N LYS A 177 -38.28 10.14 -24.18
CA LYS A 177 -37.07 10.13 -23.34
C LYS A 177 -35.81 10.53 -24.12
N ASP A 178 -35.91 10.59 -25.45
CA ASP A 178 -34.84 10.99 -26.37
C ASP A 178 -35.03 12.42 -26.94
N LYS A 179 -35.78 13.29 -26.25
CA LYS A 179 -35.84 14.74 -26.52
C LYS A 179 -35.46 15.57 -25.31
#